data_AF-A0A2G6J953-F1
#
_entry.id   AF-A0A2G6J953-F1
#
_cell.length_a   1.000
_cell.length_b   1.000
_cell.length_c   1.000
_cell.angle_alpha   90.00
_cell.angle_beta   90.00
_cell.angle_gamma   90.00
#
_symmetry.space_group_name_H-M   'P 1'
#
loop_
_entity.id
_entity.type
_entity.pdbx_description
1 polymer ?
#
loop_
_entity_poly.entity_id
_entity_poly.type
_entity_poly.pdbx_seq_one_letter_code
_entity_poly.pdbx_strand_id
1 'polypeptide(L)'
;MSRAYRIAVSESLRRHVWVGDGVETTLELLSVLPQDRMATLLAAELSKLGVEREGDTCRRVDDEGVTIEVELLEGTVTVSLSAEAELELERETVAASYTQEGLKEAANERREQLQRRLEAAADAKEEALRLAVSEKLERKLRDVQAELDGAVNRATAAALKEKAAQLGEIEEISEDVESGELTIRVRL
;
A
#
# COMPACT_ATOMS: atom_id res chain seq x y z
N MET A 1 18.54 43.28 -47.23
CA MET A 1 19.08 43.25 -45.85
C MET A 1 18.33 42.18 -45.08
N SER A 2 18.98 41.07 -44.70
CA SER A 2 18.40 40.05 -43.83
C SER A 2 18.45 40.54 -42.38
N ARG A 3 17.33 40.44 -41.66
CA ARG A 3 17.25 40.69 -40.21
C ARG A 3 17.21 39.34 -39.52
N ALA A 4 18.14 39.09 -38.61
CA ALA A 4 18.06 37.92 -37.75
C ALA A 4 17.05 38.19 -36.63
N TYR A 5 16.10 37.28 -36.46
CA TYR A 5 15.12 37.30 -35.38
C TYR A 5 15.46 36.21 -34.37
N ARG A 6 15.36 36.54 -33.08
CA ARG A 6 15.54 35.61 -31.97
C ARG A 6 14.28 35.63 -31.11
N ILE A 7 13.78 34.46 -30.75
CA ILE A 7 12.63 34.29 -29.88
C ILE A 7 12.99 33.33 -28.75
N ALA A 8 12.66 33.73 -27.52
CA ALA A 8 12.68 32.85 -26.37
C ALA A 8 11.31 32.19 -26.25
N VAL A 9 11.31 30.87 -26.07
CA VAL A 9 10.11 30.06 -25.84
C VAL A 9 10.28 29.42 -24.48
N SER A 10 9.46 29.82 -23.52
CA SER A 10 9.33 29.20 -22.21
C SER A 10 8.04 28.38 -22.16
N GLU A 11 8.12 27.21 -21.56
CA GLU A 11 6.98 26.36 -21.28
C GLU A 11 7.07 25.85 -19.84
N SER A 12 5.92 25.76 -19.19
CA SER A 12 5.81 25.28 -17.81
C SER A 12 4.69 24.24 -17.71
N LEU A 13 4.94 23.16 -16.97
CA LEU A 13 3.97 22.12 -16.66
C LEU A 13 3.78 22.06 -15.16
N ARG A 14 2.54 22.22 -14.70
CA ARG A 14 2.12 21.95 -13.33
C ARG A 14 1.18 20.75 -13.32
N ARG A 15 1.50 19.73 -12.53
CA ARG A 15 0.69 18.52 -12.41
C ARG A 15 0.64 18.08 -10.95
N HIS A 16 -0.57 17.82 -10.46
CA HIS A 16 -0.75 17.09 -9.21
C HIS A 16 -0.73 15.60 -9.53
N VAL A 17 0.18 14.87 -8.90
CA VAL A 17 0.34 13.42 -9.09
C VAL A 17 -0.08 12.73 -7.81
N TRP A 18 -1.04 11.81 -7.93
CA TRP A 18 -1.45 10.89 -6.88
C TRP A 18 -1.05 9.48 -7.28
N VAL A 19 -0.28 8.81 -6.44
CA VAL A 19 0.09 7.41 -6.64
C VAL A 19 -0.31 6.60 -5.43
N GLY A 20 -1.11 5.57 -5.66
CA GLY A 20 -1.49 4.58 -4.66
C GLY A 20 -1.01 3.20 -5.08
N ASP A 21 -0.61 2.40 -4.09
CA ASP A 21 -0.36 0.97 -4.24
C ASP A 21 -1.04 0.21 -3.10
N GLY A 22 -1.43 -1.03 -3.36
CA GLY A 22 -2.15 -1.83 -2.40
C GLY A 22 -2.15 -3.31 -2.73
N VAL A 23 -2.21 -4.12 -1.68
CA VAL A 23 -2.29 -5.58 -1.75
C VAL A 23 -3.47 -6.04 -0.92
N GLU A 24 -4.23 -6.96 -1.50
CA GLU A 24 -5.32 -7.66 -0.84
C GLU A 24 -4.94 -9.14 -0.71
N THR A 25 -5.12 -9.72 0.47
CA THR A 25 -4.80 -11.12 0.74
C THR A 25 -5.75 -11.66 1.79
N THR A 26 -6.08 -12.95 1.72
CA THR A 26 -6.96 -13.60 2.69
C THR A 26 -6.14 -14.31 3.77
N LEU A 27 -6.52 -14.15 5.03
CA LEU A 27 -5.96 -14.90 6.15
C LEU A 27 -6.52 -16.32 6.16
N GLU A 28 -5.63 -17.30 6.23
CA GLU A 28 -6.04 -18.70 6.38
C GLU A 28 -6.40 -18.99 7.85
N LEU A 29 -7.70 -18.85 8.17
CA LEU A 29 -8.24 -19.20 9.47
C LEU A 29 -8.75 -20.64 9.48
N LEU A 30 -8.28 -21.44 10.45
CA LEU A 30 -8.80 -22.78 10.66
C LEU A 30 -10.25 -22.71 11.18
N SER A 31 -11.16 -23.40 10.50
CA SER A 31 -12.59 -23.42 10.81
C SER A 31 -12.93 -24.35 12.00
N VAL A 32 -12.33 -24.09 13.16
CA VAL A 32 -12.51 -24.90 14.38
C VAL A 32 -13.79 -24.52 15.15
N LEU A 33 -14.17 -23.25 15.08
CA LEU A 33 -15.35 -22.66 15.70
C LEU A 33 -16.22 -21.95 14.63
N PRO A 34 -17.48 -21.59 14.95
CA PRO A 34 -18.29 -20.74 14.07
C PRO A 34 -17.56 -19.43 13.74
N GLN A 35 -17.76 -18.93 12.51
CA GLN A 35 -17.07 -17.74 11.99
C GLN A 35 -17.20 -16.53 12.93
N ASP A 36 -18.38 -16.26 13.49
CA ASP A 36 -18.59 -15.15 14.44
C ASP A 36 -17.69 -15.23 15.69
N ARG A 37 -17.44 -16.46 16.17
CA ARG A 37 -16.59 -16.69 17.35
C ARG A 37 -15.11 -16.55 16.98
N MET A 38 -14.72 -17.05 15.80
CA MET A 38 -13.38 -16.83 15.26
C MET A 38 -13.08 -15.34 15.05
N ALA A 39 -14.02 -14.61 14.44
CA ALA A 39 -13.95 -13.16 14.24
C ALA A 39 -13.77 -12.41 15.57
N THR A 40 -14.48 -12.85 16.61
CA THR A 40 -14.36 -12.25 17.96
C THR A 40 -12.97 -12.50 18.57
N LEU A 41 -12.44 -13.72 18.45
CA LEU A 41 -11.10 -14.06 18.95
C LEU A 41 -10.00 -13.32 18.17
N LEU A 42 -10.13 -13.24 16.85
CA LEU A 42 -9.21 -12.51 15.98
C LEU A 42 -9.23 -11.01 16.32
N ALA A 43 -10.41 -10.41 16.48
CA ALA A 43 -10.54 -9.02 16.86
C ALA A 43 -9.87 -8.71 18.21
N ALA A 44 -9.96 -9.63 19.18
CA ALA A 44 -9.31 -9.47 20.48
C ALA A 44 -7.78 -9.49 20.37
N GLU A 45 -7.22 -10.33 19.49
CA GLU A 45 -5.77 -10.36 19.22
C GLU A 45 -5.30 -9.16 18.40
N LEU A 46 -6.07 -8.72 17.41
CA LEU A 46 -5.77 -7.53 16.61
C LEU A 46 -5.83 -6.24 17.44
N SER A 47 -6.74 -6.16 18.41
CA SER A 47 -6.81 -5.02 19.34
C SER A 47 -5.52 -4.88 20.17
N LYS A 48 -4.83 -5.98 20.48
CA LYS A 48 -3.53 -5.95 21.17
C LYS A 48 -2.40 -5.42 20.28
N LEU A 49 -2.55 -5.51 18.96
CA LEU A 49 -1.62 -4.96 17.96
C LEU A 49 -1.89 -3.48 17.65
N GLY A 50 -2.80 -2.84 18.41
CA GLY A 50 -3.16 -1.43 18.21
C GLY A 50 -4.06 -1.19 17.00
N VAL A 51 -4.73 -2.24 16.50
CA VAL A 51 -5.73 -2.09 15.44
C VAL A 51 -7.07 -1.74 16.07
N GLU A 52 -7.68 -0.64 15.63
CA GLU A 52 -8.98 -0.23 16.13
C GLU A 52 -10.09 -0.99 15.42
N ARG A 53 -11.11 -1.42 16.17
CA ARG A 53 -12.24 -2.15 15.63
C ARG A 53 -13.39 -1.20 15.32
N GLU A 54 -13.81 -1.18 14.06
CA GLU A 54 -14.98 -0.48 13.55
C GLU A 54 -16.00 -1.50 13.05
N GLY A 55 -16.82 -2.03 13.96
CA GLY A 55 -17.83 -3.05 13.61
C GLY A 55 -17.20 -4.38 13.21
N ASP A 56 -17.30 -4.73 11.93
CA ASP A 56 -16.81 -5.99 11.35
C ASP A 56 -15.44 -5.84 10.67
N THR A 57 -14.90 -4.62 10.64
CA THR A 57 -13.59 -4.32 10.07
C THR A 57 -12.68 -3.76 11.17
N CYS A 58 -11.41 -4.15 11.12
CA CYS A 58 -10.35 -3.65 11.97
C CYS A 58 -9.41 -2.79 11.13
N ARG A 59 -9.16 -1.55 11.54
CA ARG A 59 -8.33 -0.60 10.79
C ARG A 59 -7.18 -0.07 11.64
N ARG A 60 -6.00 0.02 11.04
CA ARG A 60 -4.80 0.65 11.62
C ARG A 60 -4.12 1.49 10.55
N VAL A 61 -3.72 2.71 10.91
CA VAL A 61 -2.82 3.53 10.09
C VAL A 61 -1.48 3.57 10.81
N ASP A 62 -0.44 3.13 10.14
CA ASP A 62 0.93 3.14 10.67
C ASP A 62 1.56 4.55 10.56
N ASP A 63 2.63 4.81 11.30
CA ASP A 63 3.35 6.10 11.32
C ASP A 63 3.87 6.49 9.92
N GLU A 64 4.04 5.50 9.06
CA GLU A 64 4.50 5.65 7.68
C GLU A 64 3.39 5.91 6.66
N GLY A 65 2.13 6.02 7.11
CA GLY A 65 0.95 6.27 6.26
C GLY A 65 0.37 5.03 5.59
N VAL A 66 0.84 3.83 5.96
CA VAL A 66 0.29 2.55 5.47
C VAL A 66 -1.02 2.29 6.21
N THR A 67 -2.09 2.11 5.45
CA THR A 67 -3.41 1.72 5.98
C THR A 67 -3.55 0.21 5.89
N ILE A 68 -3.78 -0.42 7.03
CA ILE A 68 -4.05 -1.86 7.15
C ILE A 68 -5.50 -2.01 7.57
N GLU A 69 -6.28 -2.70 6.76
CA GLU A 69 -7.67 -3.01 7.01
C GLU A 69 -7.83 -4.54 7.03
N VAL A 70 -8.53 -5.06 8.03
CA VAL A 70 -8.77 -6.49 8.21
C VAL A 70 -10.27 -6.70 8.40
N GLU A 71 -10.88 -7.42 7.46
CA GLU A 71 -12.27 -7.85 7.55
C GLU A 71 -12.36 -9.15 8.35
N LEU A 72 -13.09 -9.12 9.46
CA LEU A 72 -13.07 -10.20 10.45
C LEU A 72 -13.87 -11.44 10.05
N LEU A 73 -14.86 -11.28 9.17
CA LEU A 73 -15.75 -12.36 8.73
C LEU A 73 -15.12 -13.18 7.60
N GLU A 74 -14.61 -12.51 6.59
CA GLU A 74 -13.97 -13.14 5.43
C GLU A 74 -12.48 -13.43 5.68
N GLY A 75 -11.86 -12.74 6.63
CA GLY A 75 -10.42 -12.79 6.87
C GLY A 75 -9.62 -12.02 5.82
N THR A 76 -10.27 -11.17 5.03
CA THR A 76 -9.62 -10.36 3.99
C THR A 76 -8.80 -9.25 4.63
N VAL A 77 -7.56 -9.12 4.21
CA VAL A 77 -6.61 -8.09 4.65
C VAL A 77 -6.28 -7.22 3.45
N THR A 78 -6.50 -5.93 3.60
CA THR A 78 -6.13 -4.91 2.63
C THR A 78 -5.04 -4.04 3.23
N VAL A 79 -3.87 -4.01 2.59
CA VAL A 79 -2.78 -3.11 2.94
C VAL A 79 -2.61 -2.11 1.81
N SER A 80 -2.74 -0.83 2.09
CA SER A 80 -2.64 0.23 1.09
C SER A 80 -1.73 1.37 1.53
N LEU A 81 -1.06 2.00 0.57
CA LEU A 81 -0.22 3.17 0.76
C LEU A 81 -0.48 4.15 -0.38
N SER A 82 -0.60 5.43 -0.06
CA SER A 82 -0.72 6.48 -1.06
C SER A 82 0.28 7.60 -0.81
N ALA A 83 0.74 8.22 -1.89
CA ALA A 83 1.61 9.39 -1.87
C ALA A 83 1.11 10.43 -2.88
N GLU A 84 1.21 11.69 -2.48
CA GLU A 84 0.84 12.85 -3.29
C GLU A 84 2.07 13.71 -3.54
N ALA A 85 2.21 14.23 -4.76
CA ALA A 85 3.27 15.14 -5.13
C ALA A 85 2.79 16.21 -6.12
N GLU A 86 3.09 17.47 -5.80
CA GLU A 86 2.96 18.58 -6.75
C GLU A 86 4.23 18.69 -7.60
N LEU A 87 4.08 18.54 -8.92
CA LEU A 87 5.16 18.71 -9.88
C LEU A 87 5.04 20.05 -10.59
N GLU A 88 5.99 20.95 -10.34
CA GLU A 88 6.22 22.14 -11.16
C GLU A 88 7.50 21.96 -11.98
N LEU A 89 7.39 22.00 -13.31
CA LEU A 89 8.50 21.90 -14.24
C LEU A 89 8.48 23.09 -15.20
N GLU A 90 9.58 23.82 -15.29
CA GLU A 90 9.74 24.94 -16.22
C GLU A 90 10.98 24.73 -17.09
N ARG A 91 10.86 25.01 -18.40
CA ARG A 91 12.00 24.99 -19.32
C ARG A 91 11.89 26.11 -20.34
N GLU A 92 13.04 26.71 -20.64
CA GLU A 92 13.20 27.73 -21.66
C GLU A 92 14.14 27.25 -22.77
N THR A 93 13.81 27.60 -24.01
CA THR A 93 14.70 27.43 -25.16
C THR A 93 14.65 28.65 -26.06
N VAL A 94 15.68 28.81 -26.88
CA VAL A 94 15.82 29.94 -27.80
C VAL A 94 15.78 29.42 -29.22
N ALA A 95 14.91 30.00 -30.04
CA ALA A 95 14.92 29.83 -31.50
C ALA A 95 15.47 31.09 -32.18
N ALA A 96 16.19 30.91 -33.28
CA ALA A 96 16.66 31.99 -34.13
C ALA A 96 16.34 31.66 -35.59
N SER A 97 15.89 32.66 -36.36
CA SER A 97 15.61 32.51 -37.78
C SER A 97 15.88 33.81 -38.55
N TYR A 98 16.16 33.69 -39.84
CA TYR A 98 16.45 34.81 -40.74
C TYR A 98 15.21 35.33 -41.49
N THR A 99 14.06 34.66 -41.33
CA THR A 99 12.76 35.04 -41.91
C THR A 99 11.66 35.05 -40.84
N GLN A 100 10.63 35.88 -41.01
CA GLN A 100 9.51 35.94 -40.05
C GLN A 100 8.65 34.66 -40.06
N GLU A 101 8.46 34.02 -41.22
CA GLU A 101 7.72 32.77 -41.35
C GLU A 101 8.49 31.61 -40.71
N GLY A 102 9.79 31.50 -41.00
CA GLY A 102 10.66 30.49 -40.38
C GLY A 102 10.87 30.70 -38.88
N LEU A 103 10.64 31.91 -38.35
CA LEU A 103 10.64 32.15 -36.90
C LEU A 103 9.41 31.54 -36.22
N LYS A 104 8.23 31.60 -36.86
CA LYS A 104 7.00 31.03 -36.30
C LYS A 104 7.04 29.50 -36.32
N GLU A 105 7.51 28.91 -37.43
CA GLU A 105 7.70 27.46 -37.55
C GLU A 105 8.73 26.97 -36.53
N ALA A 106 9.91 27.60 -36.46
CA ALA A 106 10.92 27.25 -35.48
C ALA A 106 10.44 27.43 -34.04
N ALA A 107 9.64 28.45 -33.74
CA ALA A 107 9.06 28.64 -32.41
C ALA A 107 8.07 27.52 -32.05
N ASN A 108 7.20 27.12 -32.99
CA ASN A 108 6.23 26.05 -32.78
C ASN A 108 6.91 24.69 -32.60
N GLU A 109 7.87 24.34 -33.45
CA GLU A 109 8.66 23.11 -33.30
C GLU A 109 9.38 23.05 -31.95
N ARG A 110 9.94 24.19 -31.50
CA ARG A 110 10.61 24.28 -30.20
C ARG A 110 9.64 24.18 -29.04
N ARG A 111 8.45 24.77 -29.16
CA ARG A 111 7.37 24.62 -28.18
C ARG A 111 6.96 23.15 -28.06
N GLU A 112 6.68 22.47 -29.17
CA GLU A 112 6.31 21.06 -29.15
C GLU A 112 7.42 20.18 -28.55
N GLN A 113 8.68 20.45 -28.86
CA GLN A 113 9.82 19.76 -28.26
C GLN A 113 9.91 20.00 -26.75
N LEU A 114 9.67 21.23 -26.29
CA LEU A 114 9.65 21.56 -24.86
C LEU A 114 8.51 20.85 -24.15
N GLN A 115 7.30 20.87 -24.73
CA GLN A 115 6.13 20.21 -24.17
C GLN A 115 6.37 18.70 -24.02
N ARG A 116 6.82 18.00 -25.08
CA ARG A 116 7.14 16.57 -25.01
C ARG A 116 8.21 16.25 -23.97
N ARG A 117 9.19 17.13 -23.78
CA ARG A 117 10.24 16.97 -22.76
C ARG A 117 9.72 17.19 -21.35
N LEU A 118 8.80 18.13 -21.16
CA LEU A 118 8.15 18.39 -19.86
C LEU A 118 7.23 17.23 -19.49
N GLU A 119 6.46 16.71 -20.46
CA GLU A 119 5.62 15.52 -20.30
C GLU A 119 6.47 14.30 -19.93
N ALA A 120 7.49 13.97 -20.73
CA ALA A 120 8.36 12.83 -20.43
C ALA A 120 9.09 12.97 -19.06
N ALA A 121 9.42 14.19 -18.65
CA ALA A 121 10.02 14.43 -17.34
C ALA A 121 9.01 14.31 -16.19
N ALA A 122 7.75 14.68 -16.41
CA ALA A 122 6.68 14.46 -15.44
C ALA A 122 6.40 12.97 -15.28
N ASP A 123 6.26 12.24 -16.39
CA ASP A 123 5.97 10.81 -16.39
C ASP A 123 7.12 10.02 -15.72
N ALA A 124 8.38 10.39 -15.98
CA ALA A 124 9.53 9.78 -15.30
C ALA A 124 9.54 10.03 -13.78
N LYS A 125 9.06 11.21 -13.32
CA LYS A 125 8.92 11.49 -11.89
C LYS A 125 7.76 10.74 -11.26
N GLU A 126 6.65 10.62 -11.98
CA GLU A 126 5.48 9.83 -11.56
C GLU A 126 5.86 8.35 -11.39
N GLU A 127 6.56 7.75 -12.35
CA GLU A 127 7.07 6.38 -12.24
C GLU A 127 8.08 6.21 -11.08
N ALA A 128 8.96 7.19 -10.86
CA ALA A 128 9.88 7.15 -9.72
C ALA A 128 9.14 7.21 -8.38
N LEU A 129 8.08 8.01 -8.26
CA LEU A 129 7.22 8.06 -7.08
C LEU A 129 6.49 6.73 -6.89
N ARG A 130 5.98 6.13 -7.97
CA ARG A 130 5.33 4.82 -7.92
C ARG A 130 6.26 3.74 -7.41
N LEU A 131 7.47 3.65 -7.96
CA LEU A 131 8.48 2.68 -7.49
C LEU A 131 8.83 2.90 -6.01
N ALA A 132 8.95 4.15 -5.57
CA ALA A 132 9.23 4.46 -4.17
C ALA A 132 8.07 4.05 -3.23
N VAL A 133 6.82 4.24 -3.65
CA VAL A 133 5.63 3.79 -2.90
C VAL A 133 5.59 2.27 -2.84
N SER A 134 5.79 1.58 -3.97
CA SER A 134 5.80 0.11 -4.01
C SER A 134 6.94 -0.48 -3.17
N GLU A 135 8.16 0.05 -3.24
CA GLU A 135 9.27 -0.43 -2.40
C GLU A 135 8.99 -0.23 -0.90
N LYS A 136 8.34 0.88 -0.53
CA LYS A 136 7.97 1.15 0.85
C LYS A 136 6.88 0.18 1.32
N LEU A 137 5.89 -0.07 0.47
CA LEU A 137 4.82 -1.04 0.73
C LEU A 137 5.40 -2.45 0.89
N GLU A 138 6.27 -2.92 -0.03
CA GLU A 138 6.89 -4.25 0.03
C GLU A 138 7.70 -4.48 1.32
N ARG A 139 8.44 -3.47 1.78
CA ARG A 139 9.19 -3.57 3.04
C ARG A 139 8.24 -3.74 4.23
N LYS A 140 7.16 -2.95 4.27
CA LYS A 140 6.18 -3.04 5.36
C LYS A 140 5.28 -4.26 5.28
N LEU A 141 4.99 -4.78 4.10
CA LEU A 141 4.20 -5.99 3.94
C LEU A 141 4.81 -7.17 4.69
N ARG A 142 6.15 -7.29 4.73
CA ARG A 142 6.81 -8.38 5.47
C ARG A 142 6.60 -8.28 6.99
N ASP A 143 6.73 -7.08 7.54
CA ASP A 143 6.51 -6.83 8.96
C ASP A 143 5.04 -7.07 9.33
N VAL A 144 4.12 -6.53 8.53
CA VAL A 144 2.67 -6.68 8.73
C VAL A 144 2.25 -8.14 8.59
N GLN A 145 2.79 -8.87 7.62
CA GLN A 145 2.50 -10.30 7.45
C GLN A 145 2.90 -11.09 8.71
N ALA A 146 4.10 -10.88 9.22
CA ALA A 146 4.56 -11.59 10.44
C ALA A 146 3.69 -11.26 11.67
N GLU A 147 3.26 -9.99 11.81
CA GLU A 147 2.36 -9.57 12.89
C GLU A 147 0.99 -10.25 12.80
N LEU A 148 0.40 -10.27 11.59
CA LEU A 148 -0.93 -10.83 11.33
C LEU A 148 -0.91 -12.36 11.46
N ASP A 149 0.11 -13.04 10.92
CA ASP A 149 0.28 -14.49 11.08
C ASP A 149 0.39 -14.86 12.56
N GLY A 150 1.11 -14.05 13.35
CA GLY A 150 1.18 -14.21 14.80
C GLY A 150 -0.18 -14.05 15.47
N ALA A 151 -1.00 -13.08 15.04
CA ALA A 151 -2.35 -12.88 15.58
C ALA A 151 -3.29 -14.05 15.23
N VAL A 152 -3.24 -14.52 13.98
CA VAL A 152 -4.02 -15.68 13.51
C VAL A 152 -3.66 -16.94 14.29
N ASN A 153 -2.38 -17.19 14.51
CA ASN A 153 -1.93 -18.36 15.29
C ASN A 153 -2.42 -18.30 16.74
N ARG A 154 -2.35 -17.13 17.39
CA ARG A 154 -2.89 -16.94 18.75
C ARG A 154 -4.40 -17.11 18.80
N ALA A 155 -5.13 -16.55 17.83
CA ALA A 155 -6.58 -16.70 17.73
C ALA A 155 -6.98 -18.17 17.51
N THR A 156 -6.23 -18.89 16.67
CA THR A 156 -6.44 -20.32 16.41
C THR A 156 -6.15 -21.17 17.66
N ALA A 157 -5.06 -20.88 18.39
CA ALA A 157 -4.75 -21.56 19.64
C ALA A 157 -5.85 -21.33 20.70
N ALA A 158 -6.37 -20.11 20.79
CA ALA A 158 -7.50 -19.79 21.66
C ALA A 158 -8.77 -20.56 21.25
N ALA A 159 -9.04 -20.65 19.94
CA ALA A 159 -10.18 -21.39 19.41
C ALA A 159 -10.08 -22.90 19.70
N LEU A 160 -8.89 -23.49 19.56
CA LEU A 160 -8.62 -24.89 19.92
C LEU A 160 -8.83 -25.14 21.41
N LYS A 161 -8.39 -24.21 22.27
CA LYS A 161 -8.61 -24.28 23.73
C LYS A 161 -10.11 -24.22 24.08
N GLU A 162 -10.89 -23.34 23.45
CA GLU A 162 -12.34 -23.27 23.65
C GLU A 162 -13.04 -24.54 23.13
N LYS A 163 -12.63 -25.05 21.96
CA LYS A 163 -13.19 -26.29 21.41
C LYS A 163 -12.91 -27.51 22.29
N ALA A 164 -11.70 -27.62 22.83
CA ALA A 164 -11.31 -28.69 23.74
C ALA A 164 -12.14 -28.64 25.04
N ALA A 165 -12.37 -27.44 25.60
CA ALA A 165 -13.21 -27.26 26.78
C ALA A 165 -14.69 -27.64 26.54
N GLN A 166 -15.20 -27.47 25.32
CA GLN A 166 -16.55 -27.93 24.95
C GLN A 166 -16.65 -29.47 24.86
N LEU A 167 -15.53 -30.15 24.60
CA LEU A 167 -15.49 -31.60 24.44
C LEU A 167 -15.35 -32.35 25.78
N GLY A 168 -14.68 -31.77 26.78
CA GLY A 168 -14.49 -32.41 28.09
C GLY A 168 -13.58 -31.61 29.05
N GLU A 169 -13.12 -32.25 30.12
CA GLU A 169 -12.16 -31.63 31.06
C GLU A 169 -10.74 -31.66 30.47
N ILE A 170 -10.09 -30.50 30.40
CA ILE A 170 -8.72 -30.37 29.89
C ILE A 170 -7.75 -30.87 30.96
N GLU A 171 -7.01 -31.95 30.66
CA GLU A 171 -6.01 -32.52 31.58
C GLU A 171 -4.65 -31.84 31.44
N GLU A 172 -4.23 -31.56 30.21
CA GLU A 172 -2.88 -31.08 29.92
C GLU A 172 -2.89 -30.23 28.65
N ILE A 173 -2.23 -29.08 28.71
CA ILE A 173 -1.94 -28.21 27.56
C ILE A 173 -0.43 -28.15 27.45
N SER A 174 0.11 -28.66 26.34
CA SER A 174 1.51 -28.49 25.97
C SER A 174 1.58 -27.63 24.72
N GLU A 175 2.30 -26.53 24.79
CA GLU A 175 2.50 -25.57 23.70
C GLU A 175 4.01 -25.42 23.47
N ASP A 176 4.48 -25.84 22.30
CA ASP A 176 5.86 -25.64 21.89
C ASP A 176 5.96 -24.36 21.04
N VAL A 177 6.68 -23.38 21.58
CA VAL A 177 6.78 -22.02 21.03
C VAL A 177 7.66 -21.99 19.76
N GLU A 178 8.56 -22.95 19.58
CA GLU A 178 9.44 -23.02 18.39
C GLU A 178 8.78 -23.73 17.21
N SER A 179 7.99 -24.78 17.46
CA SER A 179 7.34 -25.57 16.40
C SER A 179 5.90 -25.13 16.10
N GLY A 180 5.25 -24.41 17.02
CA GLY A 180 3.83 -24.08 16.93
C GLY A 180 2.91 -25.27 17.19
N GLU A 181 3.45 -26.41 17.64
CA GLU A 181 2.64 -27.58 17.99
C GLU A 181 1.89 -27.34 19.31
N LEU A 182 0.55 -27.38 19.22
CA LEU A 182 -0.35 -27.34 20.36
C LEU A 182 -0.94 -28.73 20.61
N THR A 183 -0.56 -29.35 21.71
CA THR A 183 -1.15 -30.61 22.17
C THR A 183 -2.08 -30.35 23.34
N ILE A 184 -3.37 -30.67 23.16
CA ILE A 184 -4.37 -30.59 24.23
C ILE A 184 -4.87 -32.01 24.53
N ARG A 185 -4.64 -32.50 25.74
CA ARG A 185 -5.24 -33.75 26.23
C ARG A 185 -6.55 -33.45 26.93
N VAL A 186 -7.62 -34.09 26.46
CA VAL A 186 -8.98 -33.94 26.98
C VAL A 186 -9.46 -35.28 27.54
N ARG A 187 -10.00 -35.26 28.76
CA ARG A 187 -10.73 -36.40 29.35
C ARG A 187 -12.20 -36.29 28.97
N LEU A 188 -12.72 -37.33 28.33
CA LEU A 188 -14.15 -37.50 28.00
C LEU A 188 -14.88 -38.22 29.14
#